data_AF-A0A653PW22-F1
#
_entry.id   AF-A0A653PW22-F1
#
_cell.length_a   1.000
_cell.length_b   1.000
_cell.length_c   1.000
_cell.angle_alpha   90.00
_cell.angle_beta   90.00
_cell.angle_gamma   90.00
#
_symmetry.space_group_name_H-M   'P 1'
#
loop_
_entity.id
_entity.type
_entity.pdbx_description
1 polymer ?
#
loop_
_entity_poly.entity_id
_entity_poly.type
_entity_poly.pdbx_seq_one_letter_code
_entity_poly.pdbx_strand_id
1 'polypeptide(L)'
;MKTTIIALTSIFLFAFSCKNEGSSTVMEQENNKAVEQAIGKTSDEYNGKLDELLTLEIASEVTGYVPNEAKKKYSKILKDPATHSVSYNWDKGRMKKVNNPITNKEMNIPIDDFVEITWVRNTSLDKFKFDYHTPTAEEIKIANQAMDKKMTEMQGEGKATNEQANSAKEMANSMMDGISFTDISNVGDNAKWDNKYKHLKVFYKGLEFEITAEVSDNEAINKQKAIAVAKQIIQQKL
;
A
#
# COMPACT_ATOMS: atom_id res chain seq x y z
N MET A 1 -18.62 26.67 -15.90
CA MET A 1 -17.93 26.29 -14.65
C MET A 1 -17.90 24.77 -14.54
N LYS A 2 -16.78 24.22 -14.05
CA LYS A 2 -16.54 22.81 -13.67
C LYS A 2 -16.03 21.87 -14.79
N THR A 3 -14.76 22.02 -15.14
CA THR A 3 -13.94 20.89 -15.66
C THR A 3 -12.46 20.97 -15.29
N THR A 4 -12.02 21.99 -14.55
CA THR A 4 -10.59 22.28 -14.34
C THR A 4 -10.02 21.83 -12.99
N ILE A 5 -10.72 20.98 -12.23
CA ILE A 5 -10.32 20.62 -10.85
C ILE A 5 -9.45 19.33 -10.78
N ILE A 6 -9.35 18.54 -11.85
CA ILE A 6 -8.70 17.21 -11.77
C ILE A 6 -7.19 17.23 -12.13
N ALA A 7 -6.67 18.33 -12.68
CA ALA A 7 -5.29 18.34 -13.18
C ALA A 7 -4.20 18.66 -12.13
N LEU A 8 -4.54 19.24 -10.97
CA LEU A 8 -3.52 19.74 -10.03
C LEU A 8 -3.01 18.71 -9.01
N THR A 9 -3.75 17.63 -8.75
CA THR A 9 -3.33 16.60 -7.79
C THR A 9 -2.11 15.81 -8.28
N SER A 10 -1.89 15.75 -9.59
CA SER A 10 -0.76 15.05 -10.18
C SER A 10 0.57 15.81 -10.03
N ILE A 11 0.57 17.14 -9.87
CA ILE A 11 1.81 17.94 -9.93
C ILE A 11 2.60 17.87 -8.60
N PHE A 12 1.92 17.69 -7.47
CA PHE A 12 2.59 17.59 -6.16
C PHE A 12 3.34 16.27 -5.94
N LEU A 13 2.92 15.19 -6.61
CA LEU A 13 3.60 13.89 -6.54
C LEU A 13 4.90 13.84 -7.36
N PHE A 14 5.15 14.80 -8.26
CA PHE A 14 6.36 14.81 -9.10
C PHE A 14 7.50 15.70 -8.58
N ALA A 15 7.31 16.47 -7.51
CA ALA A 15 8.35 17.38 -7.01
C ALA A 15 9.52 16.70 -6.28
N PHE A 16 9.39 15.41 -5.94
CA PHE A 16 10.52 14.57 -5.47
C PHE A 16 11.14 13.73 -6.61
N SER A 17 10.63 13.84 -7.84
CA SER A 17 11.28 13.24 -9.00
C SER A 17 12.41 14.17 -9.45
N CYS A 18 13.60 13.93 -8.90
CA CYS A 18 14.82 14.45 -9.51
C CYS A 18 14.81 14.06 -10.99
N LYS A 19 14.97 15.09 -11.84
CA LYS A 19 15.14 15.02 -13.28
C LYS A 19 16.03 13.84 -13.69
N ASN A 20 15.41 12.75 -14.10
CA ASN A 20 16.06 11.64 -14.77
C ASN A 20 15.04 10.96 -15.70
N GLU A 21 14.68 11.68 -16.77
CA GLU A 21 13.90 11.13 -17.89
C GLU A 21 14.71 9.98 -18.51
N GLY A 22 14.39 8.75 -18.09
CA GLY A 22 15.08 7.52 -18.49
C GLY A 22 15.43 6.57 -17.33
N SER A 23 15.36 7.01 -16.07
CA SER A 23 15.90 6.24 -14.93
C SER A 23 14.93 5.24 -14.33
N SER A 24 13.63 5.52 -14.31
CA SER A 24 12.64 4.61 -13.72
C SER A 24 12.54 3.31 -14.52
N THR A 25 12.50 3.41 -15.85
CA THR A 25 12.42 2.26 -16.76
C THR A 25 13.69 1.41 -16.76
N VAL A 26 14.87 2.04 -16.66
CA VAL A 26 16.15 1.31 -16.60
C VAL A 26 16.32 0.61 -15.25
N MET A 27 16.02 1.28 -14.13
CA MET A 27 16.07 0.62 -12.80
C MET A 27 15.03 -0.49 -12.66
N GLU A 28 13.84 -0.32 -13.23
CA GLU A 28 12.81 -1.36 -13.25
C GLU A 28 13.24 -2.56 -14.10
N GLN A 29 13.84 -2.32 -15.27
CA GLN A 29 14.41 -3.39 -16.10
C GLN A 29 15.61 -4.09 -15.43
N GLU A 30 16.51 -3.35 -14.78
CA GLU A 30 17.65 -3.92 -14.05
C GLU A 30 17.20 -4.73 -12.83
N ASN A 31 16.20 -4.23 -12.08
CA ASN A 31 15.58 -4.96 -10.99
C ASN A 31 14.91 -6.23 -11.51
N ASN A 32 14.10 -6.16 -12.57
CA ASN A 32 13.43 -7.32 -13.15
C ASN A 32 14.43 -8.39 -13.59
N LYS A 33 15.55 -7.99 -14.19
CA LYS A 33 16.64 -8.90 -14.59
C LYS A 33 17.35 -9.52 -13.37
N ALA A 34 17.58 -8.75 -12.32
CA ALA A 34 18.15 -9.26 -11.08
C ALA A 34 17.19 -10.24 -10.36
N VAL A 35 15.88 -9.97 -10.38
CA VAL A 35 14.85 -10.86 -9.84
C VAL A 35 14.74 -12.14 -10.66
N GLU A 36 14.70 -12.04 -11.99
CA GLU A 36 14.67 -13.19 -12.90
C GLU A 36 15.89 -14.10 -12.68
N GLN A 37 17.07 -13.53 -12.44
CA GLN A 37 18.28 -14.30 -12.11
C GLN A 37 18.25 -14.94 -10.71
N ALA A 38 17.51 -14.37 -9.75
CA ALA A 38 17.47 -14.85 -8.37
C ALA A 38 16.35 -15.88 -8.08
N ILE A 39 15.21 -15.80 -8.80
CA ILE A 39 14.04 -16.67 -8.58
C ILE A 39 13.41 -17.24 -9.85
N GLY A 40 13.80 -16.75 -11.03
CA GLY A 40 13.16 -17.15 -12.30
C GLY A 40 11.72 -16.67 -12.47
N LYS A 41 11.18 -15.84 -11.57
CA LYS A 41 9.81 -15.31 -11.61
C LYS A 41 9.77 -13.80 -11.40
N THR A 42 9.08 -13.08 -12.28
CA THR A 42 8.86 -11.62 -12.20
C THR A 42 7.44 -11.30 -11.72
N SER A 43 7.18 -10.07 -11.27
CA SER A 43 5.81 -9.69 -10.84
C SER A 43 4.78 -9.83 -11.97
N ASP A 44 5.24 -9.74 -13.23
CA ASP A 44 4.39 -9.90 -14.41
C ASP A 44 3.66 -11.24 -14.48
N GLU A 45 4.20 -12.30 -13.87
CA GLU A 45 3.55 -13.61 -13.83
C GLU A 45 2.23 -13.59 -13.04
N TYR A 46 2.10 -12.63 -12.12
CA TYR A 46 0.95 -12.48 -11.23
C TYR A 46 -0.06 -11.44 -11.73
N ASN A 47 0.17 -10.85 -12.91
CA ASN A 47 -0.73 -9.86 -13.50
C ASN A 47 -2.13 -10.45 -13.70
N GLY A 48 -3.08 -9.98 -12.90
CA GLY A 48 -4.47 -10.45 -12.92
C GLY A 48 -4.70 -11.83 -12.31
N LYS A 49 -3.69 -12.38 -11.61
CA LYS A 49 -3.63 -13.72 -11.00
C LYS A 49 -3.20 -13.69 -9.53
N LEU A 50 -3.49 -12.61 -8.80
CA LEU A 50 -3.15 -12.51 -7.37
C LEU A 50 -3.80 -13.62 -6.52
N ASP A 51 -4.86 -14.24 -7.03
CA ASP A 51 -5.55 -15.39 -6.45
C ASP A 51 -4.78 -16.71 -6.59
N GLU A 52 -3.74 -16.76 -7.43
CA GLU A 52 -2.78 -17.88 -7.44
C GLU A 52 -1.80 -17.77 -6.26
N LEU A 53 -1.57 -16.56 -5.74
CA LEU A 53 -0.77 -16.30 -4.55
C LEU A 53 -1.61 -16.43 -3.28
N LEU A 54 -2.58 -15.54 -3.09
CA LEU A 54 -3.55 -15.66 -2.00
C LEU A 54 -4.70 -16.52 -2.49
N THR A 55 -4.66 -17.82 -2.18
CA THR A 55 -5.79 -18.69 -2.47
C THR A 55 -6.82 -18.67 -1.35
N LEU A 56 -8.04 -19.14 -1.64
CA LEU A 56 -9.09 -19.28 -0.63
C LEU A 56 -8.65 -20.22 0.50
N GLU A 57 -7.92 -21.29 0.16
CA GLU A 57 -7.43 -22.28 1.11
C GLU A 57 -6.47 -21.65 2.11
N ILE A 58 -5.48 -20.87 1.64
CA ILE A 58 -4.55 -20.14 2.53
C ILE A 58 -5.32 -19.19 3.45
N ALA A 59 -6.25 -18.40 2.88
CA ALA A 59 -7.03 -17.45 3.66
C ALA A 59 -7.91 -18.16 4.71
N SER A 60 -8.61 -19.21 4.33
CA SER A 60 -9.44 -20.02 5.23
C SER A 60 -8.65 -20.74 6.30
N GLU A 61 -7.51 -21.34 5.96
CA GLU A 61 -6.65 -22.05 6.92
C GLU A 61 -6.14 -21.09 8.00
N VAL A 62 -5.65 -19.92 7.60
CA VAL A 62 -5.12 -18.93 8.55
C VAL A 62 -6.24 -18.34 9.40
N THR A 63 -7.40 -18.02 8.82
CA THR A 63 -8.53 -17.47 9.58
C THR A 63 -9.23 -18.51 10.45
N GLY A 64 -9.21 -19.78 10.06
CA GLY A 64 -10.05 -20.84 10.63
C GLY A 64 -11.50 -20.78 10.10
N TYR A 65 -11.77 -20.01 9.05
CA TYR A 65 -13.11 -19.82 8.51
C TYR A 65 -13.42 -20.80 7.38
N VAL A 66 -14.68 -21.21 7.30
CA VAL A 66 -15.17 -22.15 6.29
C VAL A 66 -15.01 -21.56 4.88
N PRO A 67 -14.31 -22.24 3.95
CA PRO A 67 -14.10 -21.73 2.59
C PRO A 67 -15.37 -21.36 1.84
N ASN A 68 -16.41 -22.20 1.93
CA ASN A 68 -17.65 -22.04 1.16
C ASN A 68 -18.50 -20.83 1.61
N GLU A 69 -18.19 -20.23 2.76
CA GLU A 69 -18.83 -19.00 3.23
C GLU A 69 -18.16 -17.74 2.67
N ALA A 70 -16.98 -17.87 2.07
CA ALA A 70 -16.20 -16.74 1.59
C ALA A 70 -16.76 -16.17 0.29
N LYS A 71 -16.76 -14.84 0.19
CA LYS A 71 -16.96 -14.10 -1.06
C LYS A 71 -15.61 -13.62 -1.57
N LYS A 72 -15.20 -14.11 -2.73
CA LYS A 72 -14.01 -13.61 -3.44
C LYS A 72 -14.34 -12.27 -4.12
N LYS A 73 -13.52 -11.25 -3.88
CA LYS A 73 -13.58 -9.96 -4.57
C LYS A 73 -12.21 -9.71 -5.21
N TYR A 74 -12.18 -9.51 -6.53
CA TYR A 74 -10.96 -9.15 -7.25
C TYR A 74 -11.13 -7.74 -7.82
N SER A 75 -10.28 -6.80 -7.40
CA SER A 75 -10.26 -5.43 -7.92
C SER A 75 -9.26 -5.29 -9.07
N LYS A 76 -9.77 -4.94 -10.26
CA LYS A 76 -9.00 -4.58 -11.47
C LYS A 76 -9.42 -3.21 -12.01
N ILE A 77 -9.79 -2.29 -11.12
CA ILE A 77 -10.43 -1.01 -11.49
C ILE A 77 -9.50 -0.19 -12.38
N LEU A 78 -8.21 -0.13 -12.06
CA LEU A 78 -7.20 0.54 -12.89
C LEU A 78 -6.47 -0.48 -13.77
N LYS A 79 -5.95 0.02 -14.90
CA LYS A 79 -5.25 -0.81 -15.90
C LYS A 79 -3.95 -1.39 -15.36
N ASP A 80 -3.27 -0.64 -14.49
CA ASP A 80 -1.99 -1.04 -13.92
C ASP A 80 -2.19 -2.23 -12.97
N PRO A 81 -1.56 -3.40 -13.25
CA PRO A 81 -1.61 -4.55 -12.36
C PRO A 81 -1.07 -4.27 -10.95
N ALA A 82 -0.16 -3.30 -10.80
CA ALA A 82 0.38 -2.88 -9.50
C ALA A 82 -0.63 -2.12 -8.63
N THR A 83 -1.89 -1.99 -9.07
CA THR A 83 -3.00 -1.47 -8.24
C THR A 83 -4.11 -2.50 -8.05
N HIS A 84 -3.91 -3.74 -8.49
CA HIS A 84 -4.91 -4.80 -8.35
C HIS A 84 -4.91 -5.37 -6.94
N SER A 85 -6.06 -5.90 -6.51
CA SER A 85 -6.17 -6.64 -5.25
C SER A 85 -7.06 -7.86 -5.39
N VAL A 86 -6.87 -8.85 -4.53
CA VAL A 86 -7.85 -9.91 -4.31
C VAL A 86 -8.07 -10.11 -2.82
N SER A 87 -9.33 -10.18 -2.42
CA SER A 87 -9.73 -10.47 -1.06
C SER A 87 -10.76 -11.59 -0.97
N TYR A 88 -10.69 -12.33 0.13
CA TYR A 88 -11.71 -13.28 0.55
C TYR A 88 -12.40 -12.72 1.79
N ASN A 89 -13.72 -12.64 1.74
CA ASN A 89 -14.53 -11.91 2.69
C ASN A 89 -15.55 -12.85 3.34
N TRP A 90 -15.72 -12.80 4.65
CA TRP A 90 -16.71 -13.57 5.40
C TRP A 90 -17.61 -12.63 6.19
N ASP A 91 -18.92 -12.82 6.05
CA ASP A 91 -19.88 -12.15 6.91
C ASP A 91 -19.94 -12.88 8.26
N LYS A 92 -19.27 -12.32 9.26
CA LYS A 92 -19.27 -12.82 10.66
C LYS A 92 -20.11 -11.95 11.60
N GLY A 93 -20.96 -11.09 11.03
CA GLY A 93 -21.84 -10.21 11.80
C GLY A 93 -21.12 -9.12 12.61
N ARG A 94 -19.85 -8.81 12.30
CA ARG A 94 -19.14 -7.70 12.96
C ARG A 94 -19.72 -6.36 12.54
N MET A 95 -19.73 -5.42 13.47
CA MET A 95 -20.21 -4.06 13.27
C MET A 95 -19.10 -3.07 13.61
N LYS A 96 -18.90 -2.06 12.75
CA LYS A 96 -17.94 -0.97 12.98
C LYS A 96 -18.68 0.33 13.22
N LYS A 97 -18.27 1.06 14.26
CA LYS A 97 -18.69 2.44 14.49
C LYS A 97 -17.96 3.36 13.52
N VAL A 98 -18.71 4.12 12.74
CA VAL A 98 -18.19 5.16 11.86
C VAL A 98 -19.00 6.44 12.03
N ASN A 99 -18.37 7.59 11.81
CA ASN A 99 -19.09 8.85 11.76
C ASN A 99 -19.65 9.07 10.36
N ASN A 100 -20.94 9.39 10.28
CA ASN A 100 -21.55 9.79 9.03
C ASN A 100 -20.95 11.13 8.56
N PRO A 101 -20.31 11.21 7.38
CA PRO A 101 -19.62 12.44 6.96
C PRO A 101 -20.56 13.62 6.66
N ILE A 102 -21.87 13.37 6.52
CA ILE A 102 -22.89 14.40 6.26
C ILE A 102 -23.51 14.91 7.56
N THR A 103 -23.80 14.00 8.50
CA THR A 103 -24.54 14.36 9.73
C THR A 103 -23.67 14.41 10.98
N ASN A 104 -22.41 13.97 10.90
CA ASN A 104 -21.47 13.78 11.99
C ASN A 104 -22.01 12.94 13.16
N LYS A 105 -23.05 12.12 12.92
CA LYS A 105 -23.61 11.18 13.89
C LYS A 105 -22.93 9.82 13.76
N GLU A 106 -22.72 9.17 14.90
CA GLU A 106 -22.23 7.79 14.95
C GLU A 106 -23.26 6.83 14.33
N MET A 107 -22.78 5.91 13.50
CA MET A 107 -23.56 4.81 12.96
C MET A 107 -22.77 3.50 13.03
N ASN A 108 -23.48 2.41 13.30
CA ASN A 108 -22.92 1.06 13.21
C ASN A 108 -23.15 0.54 11.80
N ILE A 109 -22.08 0.21 11.08
CA ILE A 109 -22.14 -0.45 9.78
C ILE A 109 -21.67 -1.90 9.90
N PRO A 110 -22.34 -2.85 9.22
CA PRO A 110 -21.80 -4.20 9.12
C PRO A 110 -20.48 -4.17 8.35
N ILE A 111 -19.52 -4.96 8.82
CA ILE A 111 -18.23 -5.15 8.15
C ILE A 111 -17.96 -6.65 7.98
N ASP A 112 -17.45 -6.99 6.81
CA ASP A 112 -16.96 -8.34 6.55
C ASP A 112 -15.60 -8.52 7.25
N ASP A 113 -15.34 -9.73 7.71
CA ASP A 113 -13.97 -10.16 7.96
C ASP A 113 -13.30 -10.45 6.64
N PHE A 114 -12.02 -10.10 6.49
CA PHE A 114 -11.33 -10.36 5.22
C PHE A 114 -9.83 -10.63 5.37
N VAL A 115 -9.31 -11.28 4.34
CA VAL A 115 -7.88 -11.35 4.02
C VAL A 115 -7.71 -10.86 2.60
N GLU A 116 -6.77 -9.95 2.40
CA GLU A 116 -6.47 -9.33 1.10
C GLU A 116 -4.97 -9.40 0.82
N ILE A 117 -4.64 -9.66 -0.45
CA ILE A 117 -3.34 -9.31 -1.03
C ILE A 117 -3.57 -8.18 -2.02
N THR A 118 -2.74 -7.15 -1.91
CA THR A 118 -2.77 -6.00 -2.81
C THR A 118 -1.40 -5.87 -3.43
N TRP A 119 -1.41 -5.74 -4.76
CA TRP A 119 -0.28 -5.59 -5.68
C TRP A 119 0.86 -6.61 -5.49
N VAL A 120 1.47 -6.99 -6.60
CA VAL A 120 2.77 -7.64 -6.58
C VAL A 120 3.62 -6.87 -7.56
N ARG A 121 4.79 -6.41 -7.12
CA ARG A 121 5.70 -5.63 -7.96
C ARG A 121 7.14 -6.08 -7.75
N ASN A 122 7.95 -5.90 -8.77
CA ASN A 122 9.39 -6.02 -8.63
C ASN A 122 9.97 -4.80 -7.89
N THR A 123 10.95 -5.05 -7.02
CA THR A 123 11.69 -3.99 -6.33
C THR A 123 13.06 -4.50 -5.87
N SER A 124 13.92 -3.62 -5.37
CA SER A 124 15.16 -4.00 -4.69
C SER A 124 14.99 -3.92 -3.17
N LEU A 125 15.85 -4.64 -2.43
CA LEU A 125 15.83 -4.58 -0.96
C LEU A 125 16.09 -3.15 -0.45
N ASP A 126 16.99 -2.42 -1.10
CA ASP A 126 17.32 -1.05 -0.71
C ASP A 126 16.14 -0.12 -0.96
N LYS A 127 15.46 -0.25 -2.10
CA LYS A 127 14.23 0.49 -2.38
C LYS A 127 13.12 0.14 -1.38
N PHE A 128 12.92 -1.13 -1.07
CA PHE A 128 11.93 -1.55 -0.08
C PHE A 128 12.20 -0.94 1.31
N LYS A 129 13.46 -1.00 1.77
CA LYS A 129 13.86 -0.40 3.05
C LYS A 129 13.70 1.11 3.05
N PHE A 130 13.99 1.77 1.93
CA PHE A 130 13.79 3.21 1.75
C PHE A 130 12.30 3.57 1.73
N ASP A 131 11.46 2.83 1.01
CA ASP A 131 10.03 3.14 0.92
C ASP A 131 9.29 2.90 2.26
N TYR A 132 9.80 1.97 3.09
CA TYR A 132 9.17 1.54 4.35
C TYR A 132 10.05 1.77 5.59
N HIS A 133 10.78 2.89 5.62
CA HIS A 133 11.43 3.38 6.84
C HIS A 133 10.49 4.31 7.62
N THR A 134 10.67 4.37 8.94
CA THR A 134 10.05 5.41 9.76
C THR A 134 10.85 6.70 9.58
N PRO A 135 10.26 7.78 9.02
CA PRO A 135 11.00 9.03 8.80
C PRO A 135 11.49 9.62 10.11
N THR A 136 12.71 10.12 10.10
CA THR A 136 13.29 10.88 11.21
C THR A 136 12.73 12.30 11.24
N ALA A 137 12.84 12.95 12.41
CA ALA A 137 12.43 14.35 12.54
C ALA A 137 13.18 15.29 11.58
N GLU A 138 14.45 14.99 11.27
CA GLU A 138 15.23 15.78 10.32
C GLU A 138 14.80 15.54 8.87
N GLU A 139 14.49 14.29 8.48
CA GLU A 139 13.94 13.99 7.14
C GLU A 139 12.59 14.68 6.93
N ILE A 140 11.72 14.67 7.94
CA ILE A 140 10.44 15.40 7.90
C ILE A 140 10.66 16.91 7.74
N LYS A 141 11.62 17.47 8.49
CA LYS A 141 11.96 18.89 8.40
C LYS A 141 12.51 19.26 7.02
N ILE A 142 13.42 18.46 6.47
CA ILE A 142 13.98 18.65 5.13
C ILE A 142 12.86 18.57 4.08
N ALA A 143 11.97 17.57 4.18
CA ALA A 143 10.84 17.41 3.28
C ALA A 143 9.90 18.63 3.34
N ASN A 144 9.57 19.13 4.54
CA ASN A 144 8.76 20.33 4.73
C ASN A 144 9.40 21.57 4.10
N GLN A 145 10.70 21.77 4.29
CA GLN A 145 11.43 22.90 3.70
C GLN A 145 11.46 22.82 2.16
N ALA A 146 11.69 21.63 1.60
CA ALA A 146 11.67 21.41 0.16
C ALA A 146 10.27 21.67 -0.43
N MET A 147 9.22 21.23 0.27
CA MET A 147 7.83 21.46 -0.11
C MET A 147 7.49 22.95 -0.09
N ASP A 148 7.88 23.67 0.97
CA ASP A 148 7.64 25.11 1.11
C ASP A 148 8.33 25.89 0.01
N LYS A 149 9.60 25.59 -0.26
CA LYS A 149 10.35 26.19 -1.37
C LYS A 149 9.64 25.95 -2.70
N LYS A 150 9.26 24.70 -2.99
CA LYS A 150 8.61 24.36 -4.26
C LYS A 150 7.25 25.06 -4.41
N MET A 151 6.53 25.21 -3.32
CA MET A 151 5.26 25.90 -3.29
C MET A 151 5.42 27.39 -3.61
N THR A 152 6.39 28.06 -2.99
CA THR A 152 6.71 29.46 -3.28
C THR A 152 7.13 29.65 -4.73
N GLU A 153 7.93 28.74 -5.30
CA GLU A 153 8.27 28.75 -6.73
C GLU A 153 7.01 28.67 -7.61
N MET A 154 6.11 27.72 -7.33
CA MET A 154 4.87 27.55 -8.11
C MET A 154 3.92 28.75 -8.01
N GLN A 155 3.86 29.40 -6.84
CA GLN A 155 3.11 30.64 -6.65
C GLN A 155 3.72 31.79 -7.47
N GLY A 156 5.04 31.94 -7.43
CA GLY A 156 5.76 32.96 -8.21
C GLY A 156 5.61 32.77 -9.72
N GLU A 157 5.50 31.53 -10.19
CA GLU A 157 5.23 31.18 -11.60
C GLU A 157 3.75 31.28 -11.99
N GLY A 158 2.85 31.63 -11.07
CA GLY A 158 1.40 31.68 -11.31
C GLY A 158 0.76 30.31 -11.57
N LYS A 159 1.44 29.21 -11.24
CA LYS A 159 0.96 27.83 -11.43
C LYS A 159 0.08 27.34 -10.28
N ALA A 160 0.09 28.04 -9.14
CA ALA A 160 -0.77 27.77 -7.99
C ALA A 160 -1.16 29.08 -7.29
N THR A 161 -2.40 29.16 -6.81
CA THR A 161 -2.82 30.22 -5.89
C THR A 161 -2.36 29.93 -4.46
N ASN A 162 -2.37 30.95 -3.59
CA ASN A 162 -2.07 30.76 -2.17
C ASN A 162 -3.00 29.74 -1.49
N GLU A 163 -4.27 29.71 -1.89
CA GLU A 163 -5.25 28.78 -1.35
C GLU A 163 -4.94 27.33 -1.78
N GLN A 164 -4.69 27.10 -3.07
CA GLN A 164 -4.31 25.79 -3.59
C GLN A 164 -3.03 25.27 -2.94
N ALA A 165 -2.08 26.18 -2.73
CA ALA A 165 -0.83 25.90 -2.06
C ALA A 165 -1.02 25.44 -0.61
N ASN A 166 -1.80 26.20 0.16
CA ASN A 166 -2.06 25.88 1.56
C ASN A 166 -2.81 24.55 1.69
N SER A 167 -3.83 24.30 0.86
CA SER A 167 -4.55 23.02 0.86
C SER A 167 -3.67 21.83 0.50
N ALA A 168 -2.77 21.98 -0.49
CA ALA A 168 -1.82 20.93 -0.86
C ALA A 168 -0.83 20.64 0.28
N LYS A 169 -0.35 21.66 0.98
CA LYS A 169 0.53 21.51 2.15
C LYS A 169 -0.17 20.80 3.31
N GLU A 170 -1.42 21.17 3.61
CA GLU A 170 -2.22 20.50 4.64
C GLU A 170 -2.44 19.01 4.32
N MET A 171 -2.75 18.70 3.07
CA MET A 171 -2.91 17.32 2.61
C MET A 171 -1.60 16.53 2.75
N ALA A 172 -0.48 17.10 2.29
CA ALA A 172 0.83 16.45 2.41
C ALA A 172 1.23 16.19 3.87
N ASN A 173 1.02 17.18 4.75
CA ASN A 173 1.28 17.02 6.18
C ASN A 173 0.41 15.92 6.81
N SER A 174 -0.87 15.86 6.47
CA SER A 174 -1.78 14.78 6.93
C SER A 174 -1.35 13.40 6.43
N MET A 175 -0.81 13.32 5.21
CA MET A 175 -0.26 12.06 4.68
C MET A 175 0.99 11.64 5.46
N MET A 176 1.91 12.56 5.75
CA MET A 176 3.15 12.29 6.48
C MET A 176 2.94 12.01 7.97
N ASP A 177 1.90 12.59 8.57
CA ASP A 177 1.63 12.45 9.99
C ASP A 177 1.38 10.98 10.37
N GLY A 178 1.99 10.55 11.47
CA GLY A 178 1.86 9.19 11.99
C GLY A 178 2.45 8.07 11.13
N ILE A 179 3.17 8.36 10.04
CA ILE A 179 3.90 7.33 9.28
C ILE A 179 4.94 6.69 10.20
N SER A 180 4.79 5.39 10.44
CA SER A 180 5.78 4.60 11.15
C SER A 180 5.66 3.14 10.79
N PHE A 181 6.80 2.48 10.76
CA PHE A 181 6.93 1.07 10.40
C PHE A 181 7.64 0.30 11.49
N THR A 182 7.14 -0.90 11.77
CA THR A 182 7.75 -1.85 12.70
C THR A 182 8.36 -3.00 11.92
N ASP A 183 9.63 -3.33 12.18
CA ASP A 183 10.27 -4.53 11.61
C ASP A 183 9.56 -5.81 12.04
N ILE A 184 9.33 -6.70 11.08
CA ILE A 184 8.76 -8.02 11.30
C ILE A 184 9.80 -9.08 10.94
N SER A 185 10.33 -9.73 11.96
CA SER A 185 11.30 -10.81 11.79
C SER A 185 10.63 -12.08 11.24
N ASN A 186 11.43 -12.90 10.56
CA ASN A 186 11.05 -14.23 10.07
C ASN A 186 9.88 -14.24 9.07
N VAL A 187 9.76 -13.20 8.22
CA VAL A 187 8.82 -13.14 7.09
C VAL A 187 9.56 -12.58 5.88
N GLY A 188 9.66 -13.37 4.81
CA GLY A 188 10.43 -13.00 3.63
C GLY A 188 11.91 -12.72 3.94
N ASP A 189 12.54 -11.94 3.06
CA ASP A 189 13.89 -11.41 3.30
C ASP A 189 13.82 -10.10 4.10
N ASN A 190 12.72 -9.36 3.97
CA ASN A 190 12.39 -8.23 4.82
C ASN A 190 10.87 -8.04 4.91
N ALA A 191 10.37 -7.62 6.06
CA ALA A 191 8.95 -7.29 6.22
C ALA A 191 8.75 -6.16 7.22
N LYS A 192 7.77 -5.31 6.93
CA LYS A 192 7.45 -4.11 7.72
C LYS A 192 5.96 -4.07 7.99
N TRP A 193 5.58 -3.80 9.23
CA TRP A 193 4.20 -3.51 9.60
C TRP A 193 3.97 -2.01 9.56
N ASP A 194 3.03 -1.57 8.74
CA ASP A 194 2.58 -0.19 8.68
C ASP A 194 1.67 0.11 9.88
N ASN A 195 2.18 0.90 10.83
CA ASN A 195 1.44 1.18 12.06
C ASN A 195 0.25 2.12 11.84
N LYS A 196 0.21 2.88 10.72
CA LYS A 196 -0.88 3.81 10.39
C LYS A 196 -2.02 3.09 9.71
N TYR A 197 -1.72 2.36 8.63
CA TYR A 197 -2.73 1.70 7.80
C TYR A 197 -3.01 0.24 8.21
N LYS A 198 -2.18 -0.34 9.08
CA LYS A 198 -2.35 -1.72 9.60
C LYS A 198 -2.19 -2.79 8.53
N HIS A 199 -1.23 -2.58 7.63
CA HIS A 199 -0.91 -3.50 6.55
C HIS A 199 0.49 -4.08 6.74
N LEU A 200 0.69 -5.31 6.28
CA LEU A 200 2.01 -5.96 6.25
C LEU A 200 2.63 -5.79 4.86
N LYS A 201 3.75 -5.08 4.79
CA LYS A 201 4.60 -4.98 3.59
C LYS A 201 5.63 -6.11 3.63
N VAL A 202 5.75 -6.87 2.55
CA VAL A 202 6.66 -8.01 2.47
C VAL A 202 7.55 -7.88 1.26
N PHE A 203 8.84 -8.09 1.47
CA PHE A 203 9.85 -8.25 0.43
C PHE A 203 10.42 -9.66 0.48
N TYR A 204 10.40 -10.34 -0.66
CA TYR A 204 10.98 -11.67 -0.79
C TYR A 204 11.58 -11.83 -2.19
N LYS A 205 12.91 -12.00 -2.21
CA LYS A 205 13.74 -12.26 -3.39
C LYS A 205 13.54 -11.29 -4.57
N GLY A 206 13.17 -10.04 -4.30
CA GLY A 206 12.93 -9.02 -5.34
C GLY A 206 11.46 -8.81 -5.69
N LEU A 207 10.54 -9.58 -5.11
CA LEU A 207 9.11 -9.32 -5.15
C LEU A 207 8.69 -8.58 -3.89
N GLU A 208 7.77 -7.64 -4.08
CA GLU A 208 7.09 -6.93 -3.02
C GLU A 208 5.59 -7.10 -3.14
N PHE A 209 4.93 -7.37 -2.02
CA PHE A 209 3.48 -7.44 -1.92
C PHE A 209 2.98 -6.95 -0.56
N GLU A 210 1.70 -6.58 -0.50
CA GLU A 210 1.03 -6.18 0.74
C GLU A 210 -0.02 -7.20 1.14
N ILE A 211 -0.07 -7.52 2.45
CA ILE A 211 -1.13 -8.33 3.05
C ILE A 211 -1.89 -7.52 4.09
N THR A 212 -3.21 -7.56 4.00
CA THR A 212 -4.13 -7.03 5.01
C THR A 212 -5.04 -8.14 5.49
N ALA A 213 -5.22 -8.25 6.80
CA ALA A 213 -6.17 -9.16 7.40
C ALA A 213 -6.95 -8.42 8.47
N GLU A 214 -8.28 -8.42 8.36
CA GLU A 214 -9.18 -7.85 9.36
C GLU A 214 -10.19 -8.92 9.73
N VAL A 215 -9.92 -9.67 10.80
CA VAL A 215 -10.77 -10.82 11.22
C VAL A 215 -11.31 -10.66 12.64
N SER A 216 -10.96 -9.55 13.29
CA SER A 216 -11.39 -9.21 14.64
C SER A 216 -11.18 -7.72 14.90
N ASP A 217 -11.74 -7.21 15.99
CA ASP A 217 -11.48 -5.84 16.45
C ASP A 217 -10.10 -5.70 17.13
N ASN A 218 -9.36 -6.80 17.30
CA ASN A 218 -8.04 -6.81 17.92
C ASN A 218 -6.93 -6.73 16.86
N GLU A 219 -6.26 -5.59 16.81
CA GLU A 219 -5.15 -5.34 15.89
C GLU A 219 -4.03 -6.39 15.99
N ALA A 220 -3.70 -6.87 17.20
CA ALA A 220 -2.65 -7.85 17.37
C ALA A 220 -3.00 -9.19 16.71
N ILE A 221 -4.27 -9.60 16.78
CA ILE A 221 -4.77 -10.79 16.09
C ILE A 221 -4.68 -10.58 14.57
N ASN A 222 -5.20 -9.46 14.08
CA ASN A 222 -5.18 -9.10 12.67
C ASN A 222 -3.76 -9.11 12.09
N LYS A 223 -2.81 -8.48 12.80
CA LYS A 223 -1.38 -8.50 12.46
C LYS A 223 -0.81 -9.92 12.42
N GLN A 224 -1.11 -10.75 13.41
CA GLN A 224 -0.66 -12.16 13.42
C GLN A 224 -1.20 -12.94 12.22
N LYS A 225 -2.46 -12.70 11.83
CA LYS A 225 -3.07 -13.35 10.66
C LYS A 225 -2.43 -12.89 9.36
N ALA A 226 -2.17 -11.59 9.19
CA ALA A 226 -1.45 -11.07 8.03
C ALA A 226 -0.05 -11.70 7.89
N ILE A 227 0.68 -11.84 9.01
CA ILE A 227 1.99 -12.51 9.07
C ILE A 227 1.88 -13.99 8.67
N ALA A 228 0.89 -14.70 9.19
CA ALA A 228 0.68 -16.11 8.86
C ALA A 228 0.34 -16.32 7.38
N VAL A 229 -0.52 -15.46 6.81
CA VAL A 229 -0.83 -15.47 5.37
C VAL A 229 0.43 -15.25 4.53
N ALA A 230 1.22 -14.22 4.83
CA ALA A 230 2.46 -13.95 4.10
C ALA A 230 3.43 -15.14 4.13
N LYS A 231 3.57 -15.79 5.28
CA LYS A 231 4.40 -16.99 5.41
C LYS A 231 3.91 -18.15 4.55
N GLN A 232 2.59 -18.38 4.51
CA GLN A 232 2.02 -19.45 3.68
C GLN A 232 2.16 -19.15 2.19
N ILE A 233 1.96 -17.90 1.76
CA ILE A 233 2.19 -17.49 0.37
C ILE A 233 3.64 -17.78 -0.02
N ILE A 234 4.61 -17.34 0.79
CA ILE A 234 6.03 -17.61 0.53
C ILE A 234 6.28 -19.11 0.47
N GLN A 235 5.89 -19.86 1.49
CA GLN A 235 6.19 -21.29 1.57
C GLN A 235 5.55 -22.13 0.45
N GLN A 236 4.33 -21.79 0.03
CA GLN A 236 3.54 -22.63 -0.87
C GLN A 236 3.55 -22.14 -2.32
N LYS A 237 3.85 -20.86 -2.57
CA LYS A 237 3.69 -20.23 -3.89
C LYS A 237 4.96 -19.58 -4.43
N LEU A 238 5.94 -19.22 -3.59
CA LEU A 238 7.15 -18.47 -3.96
C LEU A 238 8.49 -19.17 -3.60
#